data_AF-A0A9P3K4A4-F1
#
_entry.id   AF-A0A9P3K4A4-F1
#
_cell.length_a   1.000
_cell.length_b   1.000
_cell.length_c   1.000
_cell.angle_alpha   90.00
_cell.angle_beta   90.00
_cell.angle_gamma   90.00
#
_symmetry.space_group_name_H-M   'P 1'
#
loop_
_entity.id
_entity.type
_entity.pdbx_description
1 polymer ?
#
loop_
_entity_poly.entity_id
_entity_poly.type
_entity_poly.pdbx_seq_one_letter_code
_entity_poly.pdbx_strand_id
1 'polypeptide(L)'
;MPSAGRPRLVTERVRHGIVRSITSDETEIYAHVVKIVEKQHGITLHPKTLRNALNGSGLVAIKHPKKPRHSRKNKRDRLEWARAYADWTVDD
;
A
#
# COMPACT_ATOMS: atom_id res chain seq x y z
N MET A 1 27.89 26.38 -12.18
CA MET A 1 26.65 25.93 -12.86
C MET A 1 26.25 24.59 -12.27
N PRO A 2 24.99 24.36 -11.87
CA PRO A 2 24.58 23.03 -11.46
C PRO A 2 24.72 22.10 -12.66
N SER A 3 25.50 21.05 -12.50
CA SER A 3 25.70 20.04 -13.55
C SER A 3 24.39 19.31 -13.80
N ALA A 4 23.88 19.37 -15.03
CA ALA A 4 22.72 18.60 -15.45
C ALA A 4 23.14 17.13 -15.61
N GLY A 5 22.98 16.35 -14.53
CA GLY A 5 23.24 14.92 -14.53
C GLY A 5 22.29 14.14 -15.46
N ARG A 6 22.45 12.82 -15.49
CA ARG A 6 21.60 11.93 -16.31
C ARG A 6 20.10 12.12 -15.97
N PRO A 7 19.23 12.29 -16.97
CA PRO A 7 17.79 12.41 -16.74
C PRO A 7 17.23 11.13 -16.12
N ARG A 8 16.26 11.28 -15.21
CA ARG A 8 15.61 10.16 -14.55
C ARG A 8 14.71 9.40 -15.53
N LEU A 9 14.78 8.07 -15.50
CA LEU A 9 13.90 7.20 -16.30
C LEU A 9 12.42 7.37 -15.90
N VAL A 10 12.14 7.47 -14.60
CA VAL A 10 10.80 7.71 -14.07
C VAL A 10 10.61 9.20 -13.86
N THR A 11 9.85 9.82 -14.78
CA THR A 11 9.41 11.21 -14.67
C THR A 11 8.32 11.37 -13.62
N GLU A 12 8.02 12.61 -13.21
CA GLU A 12 6.97 12.89 -12.22
C GLU A 12 5.60 12.39 -12.68
N ARG A 13 5.29 12.57 -13.96
CA ARG A 13 4.04 12.12 -14.57
C ARG A 13 3.88 10.60 -14.48
N VAL A 14 4.95 9.85 -14.78
CA VAL A 14 4.95 8.38 -14.67
C VAL A 14 4.84 7.96 -13.21
N ARG A 15 5.51 8.67 -12.28
CA ARG A 15 5.40 8.40 -10.84
C ARG A 15 3.96 8.58 -10.35
N HIS A 16 3.27 9.66 -10.73
CA HIS A 16 1.87 9.86 -10.38
C HIS A 16 0.96 8.79 -10.99
N GLY A 17 1.23 8.35 -12.23
CA GLY A 17 0.50 7.24 -12.85
C GLY A 17 0.63 5.93 -12.07
N ILE A 18 1.85 5.61 -11.66
CA ILE A 18 2.17 4.44 -10.81
C ILE A 18 1.44 4.51 -9.47
N VAL A 19 1.48 5.66 -8.80
CA VAL A 19 0.81 5.83 -7.50
C VAL A 19 -0.70 5.66 -7.66
N ARG A 20 -1.28 6.30 -8.68
CA ARG A 20 -2.71 6.24 -8.95
C ARG A 20 -3.19 4.83 -9.26
N SER A 21 -2.44 4.04 -10.03
CA SER A 21 -2.84 2.67 -10.38
C SER A 21 -2.87 1.74 -9.16
N ILE A 22 -2.00 1.97 -8.17
CA ILE A 22 -1.99 1.20 -6.92
C ILE A 22 -3.10 1.67 -5.97
N THR A 23 -3.30 2.98 -5.80
CA THR A 23 -4.32 3.50 -4.86
C THR A 23 -5.75 3.37 -5.36
N SER A 24 -5.97 3.27 -6.68
CA SER A 24 -7.31 3.17 -7.28
C SER A 24 -7.80 1.72 -7.46
N ASP A 25 -7.14 0.76 -6.82
CA ASP A 25 -7.61 -0.63 -6.66
C ASP A 25 -7.42 -1.59 -7.86
N GLU A 26 -6.54 -1.30 -8.81
CA GLU A 26 -6.35 -2.22 -9.95
C GLU A 26 -5.27 -3.29 -9.75
N THR A 27 -4.30 -3.13 -8.84
CA THR A 27 -3.20 -4.10 -8.70
C THR A 27 -2.44 -4.07 -7.38
N GLU A 28 -2.42 -5.20 -6.65
CA GLU A 28 -1.57 -5.39 -5.46
C GLU A 28 -0.15 -5.90 -5.81
N ILE A 29 0.03 -6.49 -6.99
CA ILE A 29 1.24 -7.23 -7.35
C ILE A 29 2.18 -6.36 -8.21
N TYR A 30 3.41 -6.19 -7.74
CA TYR A 30 4.50 -5.45 -8.42
C TYR A 30 4.66 -5.79 -9.90
N ALA A 31 4.65 -7.08 -10.25
CA ALA A 31 4.83 -7.53 -11.64
C ALA A 31 3.70 -7.09 -12.57
N HIS A 32 2.48 -6.95 -12.03
CA HIS A 32 1.34 -6.48 -12.80
C HIS A 32 1.43 -4.96 -13.02
N VAL A 33 1.82 -4.21 -11.99
CA VAL A 33 2.06 -2.76 -12.09
C VAL A 33 3.11 -2.45 -13.17
N VAL A 34 4.22 -3.20 -13.23
CA VAL A 34 5.24 -3.01 -14.27
C VAL A 34 4.66 -3.15 -15.67
N LYS A 35 3.84 -4.19 -15.92
CA LYS A 35 3.20 -4.42 -17.23
C LYS A 35 2.22 -3.31 -17.59
N ILE A 36 1.44 -2.82 -16.62
CA ILE A 36 0.50 -1.71 -16.84
C ILE A 36 1.27 -0.45 -17.22
N VAL A 37 2.34 -0.13 -16.50
CA VAL A 37 3.18 1.04 -16.76
C VAL A 37 3.88 0.93 -18.11
N GLU A 38 4.36 -0.26 -18.47
CA GLU A 38 4.95 -0.52 -19.79
C GLU A 38 3.91 -0.32 -20.90
N LYS A 39 2.67 -0.80 -20.73
CA LYS A 39 1.59 -0.60 -21.69
C LYS A 39 1.16 0.88 -21.81
N GLN A 40 1.13 1.62 -20.71
CA GLN A 40 0.67 3.01 -20.68
C GLN A 40 1.73 4.03 -21.12
N HIS A 41 2.99 3.76 -20.81
CA HIS A 41 4.09 4.71 -21.00
C HIS A 41 5.19 4.22 -21.95
N GLY A 42 5.17 2.95 -22.37
CA GLY A 42 6.20 2.37 -23.25
C GLY A 42 7.55 2.19 -22.58
N ILE A 43 7.60 2.16 -21.23
CA ILE A 43 8.84 2.10 -20.46
C ILE A 43 8.91 0.76 -19.73
N THR A 44 9.93 -0.04 -20.04
CA THR A 44 10.26 -1.25 -19.28
C THR A 44 10.94 -0.85 -17.97
N LEU A 45 10.34 -1.19 -16.84
CA LEU A 45 10.88 -0.90 -15.51
C LEU A 45 11.36 -2.17 -14.82
N HIS A 46 12.56 -2.11 -14.22
CA HIS A 46 12.97 -3.12 -13.25
C HIS A 46 12.15 -2.97 -11.96
N PRO A 47 11.74 -4.07 -11.27
CA PRO A 47 10.96 -4.00 -10.04
C PRO A 47 11.56 -3.12 -8.94
N LYS A 48 12.90 -3.08 -8.85
CA LYS A 48 13.63 -2.19 -7.94
C LYS A 48 13.37 -0.70 -8.21
N THR A 49 13.28 -0.31 -9.49
CA THR A 49 12.99 1.07 -9.89
C THR A 49 11.57 1.47 -9.50
N LEU A 50 10.62 0.55 -9.68
CA LEU A 50 9.23 0.73 -9.23
C LEU A 50 9.17 0.91 -7.70
N ARG A 51 9.86 0.04 -6.94
CA ARG A 51 9.93 0.17 -5.47
C ARG A 51 10.51 1.51 -5.03
N ASN A 52 11.58 1.98 -5.67
CA ASN A 52 12.17 3.28 -5.34
C ASN A 52 11.21 4.44 -5.65
N ALA A 53 10.46 4.36 -6.74
CA ALA A 53 9.46 5.36 -7.08
C ALA A 53 8.32 5.43 -6.05
N LEU A 54 7.85 4.27 -5.57
CA LEU A 54 6.81 4.15 -4.54
C LEU A 54 7.28 4.64 -3.17
N ASN A 55 8.48 4.22 -2.75
CA ASN A 55 9.08 4.71 -1.51
C ASN A 55 9.26 6.24 -1.55
N GLY A 56 9.67 6.78 -2.70
CA GLY A 56 9.82 8.22 -2.91
C GLY A 56 8.49 8.99 -2.86
N SER A 57 7.35 8.33 -3.09
CA SER A 57 6.01 8.90 -2.92
C SER A 57 5.37 8.55 -1.57
N GLY A 58 6.13 7.98 -0.62
CA GLY A 58 5.65 7.63 0.72
C GLY A 58 4.87 6.32 0.81
N LEU A 59 4.77 5.54 -0.27
CA LEU A 59 4.12 4.23 -0.28
C LEU A 59 5.13 3.14 0.07
N VAL A 60 4.86 2.41 1.14
CA VAL A 60 5.71 1.31 1.62
C VAL A 60 4.88 0.05 1.74
N ALA A 61 5.41 -1.07 1.25
CA ALA A 61 4.79 -2.38 1.46
C ALA A 61 4.96 -2.81 2.92
N ILE A 62 3.84 -3.06 3.59
CA ILE A 62 3.80 -3.57 4.97
C ILE A 62 3.08 -4.91 4.98
N LYS A 63 3.69 -5.92 5.62
CA LYS A 63 3.03 -7.19 5.86
C LYS A 63 2.02 -7.01 6.99
N HIS A 64 0.73 -7.10 6.67
CA HIS A 64 -0.31 -7.06 7.70
C HIS A 64 -0.19 -8.28 8.64
N PRO A 65 -0.30 -8.09 9.96
CA PRO A 65 -0.35 -9.20 10.89
C PRO A 65 -1.62 -10.02 10.67
N LYS A 66 -1.50 -11.35 10.79
CA LYS A 66 -2.65 -12.25 10.66
C LYS A 66 -3.60 -12.00 11.83
N LYS A 67 -4.81 -11.50 11.55
CA LYS A 67 -5.85 -11.36 12.57
C LYS A 67 -6.27 -12.75 13.08
N PRO A 68 -6.54 -12.92 14.38
CA PRO A 68 -7.08 -14.16 14.91
C PRO A 68 -8.43 -14.47 14.26
N ARG A 69 -8.69 -15.75 14.00
CA ARG A 69 -9.92 -16.20 13.36
C ARG A 69 -11.06 -16.24 14.37
N HIS A 70 -11.84 -15.17 14.46
CA HIS A 70 -13.08 -15.17 15.24
C HIS A 70 -14.26 -15.65 14.39
N SER A 71 -15.00 -16.63 14.91
CA SER A 71 -16.34 -16.96 14.38
C SER A 71 -17.28 -15.77 14.54
N ARG A 72 -18.38 -15.75 13.79
CA ARG A 72 -19.41 -14.69 13.92
C ARG A 72 -19.95 -14.60 15.36
N LYS A 73 -20.17 -15.76 16.00
CA LYS A 73 -20.57 -15.86 17.39
C LYS A 73 -19.54 -15.20 18.32
N ASN A 74 -18.27 -15.60 18.21
CA ASN A 74 -17.21 -15.05 19.07
C ASN A 74 -17.03 -13.53 18.89
N LYS A 75 -17.25 -12.99 17.69
CA LYS A 75 -17.22 -11.53 17.46
C LYS A 75 -18.35 -10.83 18.20
N ARG A 76 -19.57 -11.37 18.12
CA ARG A 76 -20.76 -10.81 18.78
C ARG A 76 -20.60 -10.84 20.29
N ASP A 77 -20.30 -12.00 20.84
CA ASP A 77 -20.23 -12.20 22.29
C ASP A 77 -19.12 -11.31 22.90
N ARG A 78 -17.97 -11.16 22.22
CA ARG A 78 -16.91 -10.22 22.62
C ARG A 78 -17.33 -8.76 22.55
N LEU A 79 -18.08 -8.38 21.51
CA LEU A 79 -18.56 -7.01 21.36
C LEU A 79 -19.59 -6.66 22.43
N GLU A 80 -20.49 -7.59 22.74
CA GLU A 80 -21.50 -7.43 23.79
C GLU A 80 -20.85 -7.30 25.16
N TRP A 81 -19.89 -8.17 25.47
CA TRP A 81 -19.10 -8.05 26.70
C TRP A 81 -18.37 -6.71 26.78
N ALA A 82 -17.66 -6.29 25.71
CA ALA A 82 -16.94 -5.02 25.70
C ALA A 82 -17.86 -3.79 25.87
N ARG A 83 -19.11 -3.88 25.44
CA ARG A 83 -20.11 -2.81 25.66
C ARG A 83 -20.65 -2.82 27.08
N ALA A 84 -20.94 -4.00 27.62
CA ALA A 84 -21.50 -4.16 28.96
C ALA A 84 -20.51 -3.73 30.06
N TYR A 85 -19.22 -3.93 29.82
CA TYR A 85 -18.13 -3.60 30.73
C TYR A 85 -17.28 -2.43 30.19
N ALA A 86 -17.88 -1.50 29.44
CA ALA A 86 -17.16 -0.38 28.85
C ALA A 86 -16.58 0.56 29.93
N ASP A 87 -17.33 0.76 31.01
CA ASP A 87 -16.96 1.61 32.14
C ASP A 87 -16.40 0.80 33.32
N TRP A 88 -16.08 -0.49 33.11
CA TRP A 88 -15.58 -1.34 34.18
C TRP A 88 -14.19 -0.88 34.62
N THR A 89 -14.07 -0.49 35.89
CA THR A 89 -12.81 -0.13 36.53
C THR A 89 -12.46 -1.15 37.60
N VAL A 90 -11.17 -1.28 37.93
CA VAL A 90 -10.65 -2.29 38.86
C VAL A 90 -11.05 -2.02 40.31
N ASP A 91 -11.60 -0.83 40.60
CA ASP A 91 -11.99 -0.37 41.94
C ASP A 91 -13.49 -0.57 42.28
N ASP A 92 -14.28 -1.24 41.42
CA ASP A 92 -15.65 -1.72 41.71
C ASP A 92 -15.68 -3.10 42.38
#